data_AF-A0A815X3D3-F1
#
_entry.id   AF-A0A815X3D3-F1
#
_cell.length_a   1.000
_cell.length_b   1.000
_cell.length_c   1.000
_cell.angle_alpha   90.00
_cell.angle_beta   90.00
_cell.angle_gamma   90.00
#
_symmetry.space_group_name_H-M   'P 1'
#
loop_
_entity.id
_entity.type
_entity.pdbx_description
1 polymer ?
#
loop_
_entity_poly.entity_id
_entity_poly.type
_entity_poly.pdbx_seq_one_letter_code
_entity_poly.pdbx_strand_id
1 'polypeptide(L)'
;MYQSDLDRLIRLITWSIFTTAIGVGLTSGTLDGGPMPLNKNLWTLSFSFFTAGLAFLGFSIMYIIIDKLKWWNATPFQYLGTNSILIYIAHIVFATYFPIQWVVANTHAAYLAMALWGCIFWIIIAYIFFKKRIFLVL
;
A
#
# COMPACT_ATOMS: atom_id res chain seq x y z
N MET A 1 0.89 -27.77 -8.48
CA MET A 1 1.57 -26.97 -9.51
C MET A 1 0.49 -26.36 -10.39
N TYR A 2 0.21 -25.06 -10.27
CA TYR A 2 -0.89 -24.41 -11.01
C TYR A 2 -0.57 -24.39 -12.51
N GLN A 3 -1.47 -24.92 -13.34
CA GLN A 3 -1.29 -25.03 -14.79
C GLN A 3 -1.65 -23.74 -15.55
N SER A 4 -2.55 -22.88 -15.02
CA SER A 4 -2.94 -21.63 -15.67
C SER A 4 -2.88 -20.40 -14.76
N ASP A 5 -2.56 -19.25 -15.36
CA ASP A 5 -2.56 -17.93 -14.72
C ASP A 5 -3.96 -17.47 -14.29
N LEU A 6 -4.99 -17.91 -15.03
CA LEU A 6 -6.38 -17.54 -14.75
C LEU A 6 -6.86 -18.18 -13.44
N ASP A 7 -6.47 -19.42 -13.17
CA ASP A 7 -6.82 -20.11 -11.91
C ASP A 7 -6.24 -19.39 -10.68
N ARG A 8 -5.09 -18.73 -10.85
CA ARG A 8 -4.47 -17.91 -9.79
C ARG A 8 -5.28 -16.65 -9.54
N LEU A 9 -5.67 -15.95 -10.60
CA LEU A 9 -6.48 -14.75 -10.51
C LEU A 9 -7.87 -15.02 -9.92
N ILE A 10 -8.55 -16.05 -10.41
CA ILE A 10 -9.86 -16.45 -9.91
C ILE A 10 -9.77 -16.72 -8.41
N ARG A 11 -8.76 -17.47 -7.96
CA ARG A 11 -8.56 -17.73 -6.52
C ARG A 11 -8.35 -16.45 -5.72
N LEU A 12 -7.51 -15.52 -6.20
CA LEU A 12 -7.24 -14.26 -5.50
C LEU A 12 -8.49 -13.39 -5.40
N ILE A 13 -9.28 -13.31 -6.47
CA ILE A 13 -10.54 -12.56 -6.49
C ILE A 13 -11.57 -13.23 -5.57
N THR A 14 -11.67 -14.56 -5.57
CA THR A 14 -12.54 -15.30 -4.66
C THR A 14 -12.19 -15.01 -3.20
N TRP A 15 -10.89 -15.05 -2.84
CA TRP A 15 -10.45 -14.69 -1.49
C TRP A 15 -10.70 -13.23 -1.16
N SER A 16 -10.52 -12.31 -2.12
CA SER A 16 -10.83 -10.89 -1.95
C SER A 16 -12.30 -10.69 -1.59
N ILE A 17 -13.22 -11.27 -2.38
CA ILE A 17 -14.66 -11.15 -2.16
C ILE A 17 -15.05 -11.79 -0.83
N PHE A 18 -14.57 -13.00 -0.56
CA PHE A 18 -14.90 -13.75 0.66
C PHE A 18 -14.48 -13.00 1.93
N THR A 19 -13.23 -12.54 1.99
CA THR A 19 -12.71 -11.82 3.16
C THR A 19 -13.35 -10.44 3.32
N THR A 20 -13.60 -9.72 2.22
CA THR A 20 -14.33 -8.44 2.26
C THR A 20 -15.76 -8.64 2.77
N ALA A 21 -16.46 -9.68 2.30
CA ALA A 21 -17.83 -9.98 2.73
C ALA A 21 -17.90 -10.31 4.22
N ILE A 22 -16.94 -11.05 4.76
CA ILE A 22 -16.84 -11.30 6.21
C ILE A 22 -16.58 -9.99 6.95
N GLY A 23 -15.63 -9.17 6.49
CA GLY A 23 -15.31 -7.88 7.11
C GLY A 23 -16.53 -6.95 7.18
N VAL A 24 -17.27 -6.82 6.08
CA VAL A 24 -18.49 -6.00 5.99
C VAL A 24 -19.65 -6.60 6.77
N GLY A 25 -19.80 -7.93 6.78
CA GLY A 25 -20.83 -8.62 7.55
C GLY A 25 -20.68 -8.40 9.05
N LEU A 26 -19.44 -8.43 9.55
CA LEU A 26 -19.11 -8.17 10.96
C LEU A 26 -19.42 -6.73 11.40
N THR A 27 -19.39 -5.78 10.47
CA THR A 27 -19.72 -4.37 10.73
C THR A 27 -21.17 -4.02 10.42
N SER A 28 -21.96 -5.00 9.96
CA SER A 28 -23.32 -4.80 9.43
C SER A 28 -23.40 -3.68 8.39
N GLY A 29 -22.30 -3.43 7.66
CA GLY A 29 -22.20 -2.36 6.66
C GLY A 29 -22.13 -0.94 7.23
N THR A 30 -21.95 -0.76 8.55
CA THR A 30 -21.83 0.56 9.19
C THR A 30 -20.41 0.81 9.67
N LEU A 31 -19.97 2.08 9.71
CA LEU A 31 -18.64 2.42 10.23
C LEU A 31 -18.57 2.17 11.75
N ASP A 32 -19.57 2.66 12.48
CA ASP A 32 -19.55 2.75 13.94
C ASP A 32 -20.73 2.05 14.64
N GLY A 33 -21.72 1.54 13.89
CA GLY A 33 -22.98 1.01 14.44
C GLY A 33 -23.11 -0.51 14.48
N GLY A 34 -22.11 -1.24 13.98
CA GLY A 34 -22.15 -2.70 13.87
C GLY A 34 -21.74 -3.42 15.16
N PRO A 35 -21.98 -4.75 15.24
CA PRO A 35 -21.55 -5.59 16.36
C PRO A 35 -20.04 -5.46 16.65
N MET A 36 -19.26 -5.32 15.59
CA MET A 36 -17.84 -4.96 15.65
C MET A 36 -17.59 -3.80 14.68
N PRO A 37 -17.46 -2.55 15.14
CA PRO A 37 -17.25 -1.42 14.25
C PRO A 37 -15.91 -1.55 13.51
N LEU A 38 -15.79 -0.90 12.35
CA LEU A 38 -14.57 -0.91 11.52
C LEU A 38 -13.44 -0.04 12.14
N ASN A 39 -13.56 0.30 13.43
CA ASN A 39 -12.94 1.43 14.13
C ASN A 39 -11.39 1.40 14.21
N LYS A 40 -10.82 2.60 14.42
CA LYS A 40 -9.41 3.09 14.39
C LYS A 40 -8.29 2.24 15.01
N ASN A 41 -8.59 1.17 15.75
CA ASN A 41 -7.56 0.24 16.20
C ASN A 41 -7.32 -0.79 15.10
N LEU A 42 -6.14 -0.75 14.47
CA LEU A 42 -5.70 -1.57 13.33
C LEU A 42 -5.74 -3.11 13.57
N TRP A 43 -6.26 -3.57 14.70
CA TRP A 43 -6.19 -4.95 15.21
C TRP A 43 -7.56 -5.62 15.39
N THR A 44 -8.67 -4.98 14.98
CA THR A 44 -9.98 -5.64 14.99
C THR A 44 -10.10 -6.65 13.84
N LEU A 45 -10.89 -7.72 14.06
CA LEU A 45 -11.10 -8.77 13.06
C LEU A 45 -11.82 -8.22 11.82
N SER A 46 -12.84 -7.37 12.01
CA SER A 46 -13.56 -6.71 10.92
C SER A 46 -12.62 -5.89 10.02
N PHE A 47 -11.74 -5.08 10.62
CA PHE A 47 -10.71 -4.33 9.91
C PHE A 47 -9.70 -5.23 9.20
N SER A 48 -9.23 -6.29 9.86
CA SER A 48 -8.25 -7.23 9.29
C SER A 48 -8.80 -7.97 8.07
N PHE A 49 -10.04 -8.46 8.13
CA PHE A 49 -10.68 -9.12 7.00
C PHE A 49 -10.96 -8.16 5.84
N PHE A 50 -11.41 -6.94 6.15
CA PHE A 50 -11.66 -5.92 5.14
C PHE A 50 -10.36 -5.51 4.42
N THR A 51 -9.29 -5.23 5.16
CA THR A 51 -7.99 -4.86 4.59
C THR A 51 -7.32 -6.02 3.86
N ALA A 52 -7.46 -7.26 4.34
CA ALA A 52 -7.02 -8.45 3.61
C ALA A 52 -7.74 -8.58 2.26
N GLY A 53 -9.05 -8.33 2.23
CA GLY A 53 -9.84 -8.33 1.00
C GLY A 53 -9.38 -7.28 -0.02
N LEU A 54 -9.10 -6.06 0.45
CA LEU A 54 -8.51 -4.99 -0.36
C LEU A 54 -7.09 -5.32 -0.83
N ALA A 55 -6.28 -5.98 0.01
CA ALA A 55 -4.94 -6.42 -0.36
C ALA A 55 -4.97 -7.47 -1.47
N PHE A 56 -5.86 -8.47 -1.40
CA PHE A 56 -6.05 -9.45 -2.47
C PHE A 56 -6.52 -8.81 -3.77
N LEU A 57 -7.44 -7.84 -3.68
CA LEU A 57 -7.91 -7.07 -4.84
C LEU A 57 -6.75 -6.29 -5.48
N GLY A 58 -6.03 -5.51 -4.67
CA GLY A 58 -4.88 -4.72 -5.12
C GLY A 58 -3.80 -5.59 -5.74
N PHE A 59 -3.48 -6.73 -5.12
CA PHE A 59 -2.53 -7.70 -5.67
C PHE A 59 -3.01 -8.29 -7.01
N SER A 60 -4.30 -8.58 -7.16
CA SER A 60 -4.88 -9.06 -8.42
C SER A 60 -4.76 -8.03 -9.54
N ILE A 61 -5.01 -6.75 -9.23
CA ILE A 61 -4.86 -5.64 -10.18
C ILE A 61 -3.40 -5.50 -10.60
N MET A 62 -2.47 -5.51 -9.63
CA MET A 62 -1.04 -5.43 -9.93
C MET A 62 -0.56 -6.61 -10.78
N TYR A 63 -1.02 -7.83 -10.49
CA TYR A 63 -0.72 -9.02 -11.29
C TYR A 63 -1.18 -8.87 -12.75
N ILE A 64 -2.39 -8.34 -12.98
CA ILE A 64 -2.89 -8.10 -14.34
C ILE A 64 -2.02 -7.06 -15.05
N ILE A 65 -1.72 -5.93 -14.40
CA ILE A 65 -0.96 -4.83 -15.02
C ILE A 65 0.47 -5.25 -15.35
N ILE A 66 1.15 -5.93 -14.43
CA ILE A 66 2.58 -6.25 -14.51
C ILE A 66 2.80 -7.55 -15.30
N ASP A 67 2.13 -8.65 -14.92
CA ASP A 67 2.46 -9.97 -15.46
C ASP A 67 1.66 -10.30 -16.74
N LYS A 68 0.38 -9.91 -16.80
CA LYS A 68 -0.47 -10.18 -17.97
C LYS A 68 -0.31 -9.14 -19.07
N LEU A 69 -0.54 -7.87 -18.74
CA LEU A 69 -0.52 -6.77 -19.69
C LEU A 69 0.90 -6.28 -19.98
N LYS A 70 1.84 -6.46 -19.05
CA LYS A 70 3.23 -5.99 -19.14
C LYS A 70 3.32 -4.50 -19.49
N TRP A 71 2.32 -3.72 -19.09
CA TRP A 71 2.28 -2.27 -19.32
C TRP A 71 3.29 -1.54 -18.43
N TRP A 72 3.68 -2.16 -17.32
CA TRP A 72 4.58 -1.56 -16.35
C TRP A 72 5.44 -2.60 -15.65
N ASN A 73 6.72 -2.30 -15.48
CA ASN A 73 7.71 -3.20 -14.86
C ASN A 73 7.80 -3.06 -13.33
N ALA A 74 6.88 -2.34 -12.68
CA ALA A 74 6.86 -2.10 -11.23
C ALA A 74 8.17 -1.53 -10.64
N THR A 75 8.98 -0.86 -11.47
CA THR A 75 10.31 -0.38 -11.11
C THR A 75 10.36 0.51 -9.87
N PRO A 76 9.46 1.49 -9.64
CA PRO A 76 9.55 2.31 -8.42
C PRO A 76 9.24 1.49 -7.16
N PHE A 77 8.38 0.47 -7.23
CA PHE A 77 8.12 -0.41 -6.09
C PHE A 77 9.33 -1.28 -5.76
N GLN A 78 10.08 -1.72 -6.77
CA GLN A 78 11.32 -2.47 -6.55
C GLN A 78 12.40 -1.60 -5.89
N TYR A 79 12.56 -0.35 -6.33
CA TYR A 79 13.56 0.57 -5.76
C TYR A 79 13.23 0.93 -4.31
N LEU A 80 11.94 1.20 -4.03
CA LEU A 80 11.47 1.45 -2.67
C LEU A 80 11.61 0.20 -1.78
N GLY A 81 11.24 -0.98 -2.30
CA GLY A 81 11.25 -2.22 -1.53
C GLY A 81 12.66 -2.66 -1.12
N THR A 82 13.62 -2.59 -2.05
CA THR A 82 15.03 -2.97 -1.80
C THR A 82 15.73 -2.10 -0.75
N ASN A 83 15.26 -0.87 -0.53
CA ASN A 83 15.82 0.07 0.44
C ASN A 83 14.78 0.54 1.47
N SER A 84 13.76 -0.27 1.72
CA SER A 84 12.59 0.10 2.52
C SER A 84 12.94 0.57 3.93
N ILE A 85 13.85 -0.12 4.63
CA ILE A 85 14.28 0.26 5.99
C ILE A 85 15.05 1.58 6.01
N LEU A 86 15.94 1.80 5.05
CA LEU A 86 16.75 3.01 4.97
C LEU A 86 15.85 4.21 4.69
N ILE A 87 14.92 4.07 3.75
CA ILE A 87 13.95 5.11 3.39
C ILE A 87 13.03 5.41 4.59
N TYR A 88 12.60 4.39 5.33
CA TYR A 88 11.80 4.59 6.54
C TYR A 88 12.56 5.39 7.61
N ILE A 89 13.80 5.01 7.92
CA ILE A 89 14.64 5.73 8.89
C ILE A 89 14.87 7.17 8.42
N ALA A 90 15.23 7.36 7.14
CA ALA A 90 15.44 8.68 6.57
C ALA A 90 14.16 9.52 6.65
N HIS A 91 12.99 8.95 6.37
CA HIS A 91 11.72 9.66 6.49
C HIS A 91 11.44 10.13 7.91
N ILE A 92 11.71 9.30 8.92
CA ILE A 92 11.54 9.69 10.33
C ILE A 92 12.51 10.80 10.72
N VAL A 93 13.79 10.65 10.38
CA VAL A 93 14.83 11.63 10.71
C VAL A 93 14.53 12.99 10.08
N PHE A 94 13.96 12.99 8.86
CA PHE A 94 13.67 14.20 8.10
C PHE A 94 12.18 14.61 8.12
N ALA A 95 11.36 14.04 9.01
CA ALA A 95 9.90 14.23 9.01
C ALA A 95 9.45 15.70 9.19
N THR A 96 10.29 16.56 9.75
CA THR A 96 9.96 17.98 9.96
C THR A 96 10.77 18.93 9.09
N TYR A 97 11.60 18.39 8.20
CA TYR A 97 12.55 19.17 7.42
C TYR A 97 12.11 19.32 5.97
N PHE A 98 12.27 20.54 5.45
CA PHE A 98 12.23 20.78 4.01
C PHE A 98 13.40 20.01 3.34
N PRO A 99 13.21 19.37 2.18
CA PRO A 99 12.06 19.45 1.26
C PRO A 99 11.01 18.34 1.44
N ILE A 100 11.00 17.61 2.55
CA ILE A 100 10.15 16.41 2.70
C ILE A 100 8.80 16.76 3.31
N GLN A 101 8.78 17.55 4.37
CA GLN A 101 7.55 18.13 4.93
C GLN A 101 7.81 19.59 5.32
N TRP A 102 6.78 20.41 5.21
CA TRP A 102 6.81 21.81 5.63
C TRP A 102 5.41 22.23 6.09
N VAL A 103 5.27 23.42 6.66
CA VAL A 103 3.95 23.89 7.09
C VAL A 103 3.13 24.31 5.87
N VAL A 104 1.93 23.75 5.72
CA VAL A 104 0.96 24.13 4.68
C VAL A 104 -0.34 24.62 5.32
N ALA A 105 -1.19 25.25 4.52
CA ALA A 105 -2.53 25.65 4.95
C ALA A 105 -3.32 24.43 5.46
N ASN A 106 -4.20 24.66 6.44
CA ASN A 106 -5.08 23.62 7.01
C ASN A 106 -6.22 23.23 6.07
N THR A 107 -5.88 22.76 4.88
CA THR A 107 -6.81 22.27 3.88
C THR A 107 -6.42 20.86 3.45
N HIS A 108 -7.40 19.97 3.26
CA HIS A 108 -7.14 18.60 2.84
C HIS A 108 -6.36 18.53 1.52
N ALA A 109 -6.62 19.45 0.60
CA ALA A 109 -5.90 19.55 -0.67
C ALA A 109 -4.42 19.87 -0.48
N ALA A 110 -4.07 20.77 0.45
CA ALA A 110 -2.67 21.11 0.72
C ALA A 110 -1.91 19.94 1.37
N TYR A 111 -2.54 19.23 2.31
CA TYR A 111 -1.97 18.01 2.89
C TYR A 111 -1.80 16.90 1.84
N LEU A 112 -2.77 16.71 0.96
CA LEU A 112 -2.68 15.73 -0.14
C LEU A 112 -1.53 16.07 -1.10
N ALA A 113 -1.40 17.35 -1.48
CA ALA A 113 -0.34 17.80 -2.37
C ALA A 113 1.06 17.56 -1.75
N MET A 114 1.22 17.85 -0.47
CA MET A 114 2.47 17.57 0.25
C MET A 114 2.75 16.07 0.36
N ALA A 115 1.73 15.26 0.65
CA ALA A 115 1.91 13.80 0.72
C ALA A 115 2.32 13.22 -0.64
N LEU A 116 1.70 13.67 -1.74
CA LEU A 116 2.08 13.27 -3.10
C LEU A 116 3.52 13.70 -3.41
N TRP A 117 3.90 14.92 -3.05
CA TRP A 117 5.27 15.39 -3.19
C TRP A 117 6.26 14.52 -2.40
N GLY A 118 5.97 14.23 -1.13
CA GLY A 118 6.80 13.38 -0.29
C GLY A 118 6.99 11.98 -0.89
N CYS A 119 5.93 11.37 -1.40
CA CYS A 119 6.00 10.08 -2.11
C CYS A 119 6.92 10.16 -3.33
N ILE A 120 6.78 11.18 -4.18
CA ILE A 120 7.62 11.37 -5.37
C ILE A 120 9.08 11.58 -4.97
N PHE A 121 9.32 12.41 -3.95
CA PHE A 121 10.66 12.68 -3.43
C PHE A 121 11.35 11.38 -2.97
N TRP A 122 10.66 10.56 -2.17
CA TRP A 122 11.22 9.28 -1.70
C TRP A 122 11.43 8.27 -2.83
N ILE A 123 10.59 8.26 -3.86
CA ILE A 123 10.83 7.43 -5.06
C ILE A 123 12.13 7.85 -5.76
N ILE A 124 12.39 9.16 -5.88
CA ILE A 124 13.62 9.67 -6.48
C ILE A 124 14.85 9.29 -5.63
N ILE A 125 14.76 9.45 -4.31
CA ILE A 125 15.83 9.05 -3.39
C ILE A 125 16.09 7.55 -3.45
N ALA A 126 15.03 6.72 -3.46
CA ALA A 126 15.12 5.27 -3.62
C ALA A 126 15.85 4.89 -4.92
N TYR A 127 15.52 5.56 -6.02
CA TYR A 127 16.19 5.38 -7.29
C TYR A 127 17.68 5.74 -7.23
N ILE A 128 18.04 6.83 -6.55
CA ILE A 128 19.45 7.23 -6.37
C ILE A 128 20.21 6.17 -5.56
N PHE A 129 19.64 5.67 -4.46
CA PHE A 129 20.26 4.62 -3.67
C PHE A 129 20.43 3.32 -4.46
N PHE A 130 19.40 2.93 -5.23
CA PHE A 130 19.46 1.78 -6.11
C PHE A 130 20.58 1.91 -7.16
N LYS A 131 20.70 3.08 -7.81
CA LYS A 131 21.76 3.36 -8.80
C LYS A 131 23.16 3.34 -8.18
N LYS A 132 23.29 3.83 -6.94
CA LYS A 132 24.56 3.81 -6.18
C LYS A 132 24.85 2.47 -5.51
N ARG A 133 23.99 1.46 -5.67
CA ARG A 133 24.12 0.12 -5.07
C ARG A 133 24.29 0.16 -3.55
N ILE A 134 23.71 1.17 -2.90
CA ILE A 134 23.67 1.27 -1.45
C ILE A 134 22.47 0.47 -1.00
N PHE A 135 22.71 -0.64 -0.31
CA PHE A 135 21.67 -1.51 0.23
C PHE A 135 21.94 -1.75 1.70
N LEU A 136 20.95 -1.46 2.54
CA LEU A 136 20.99 -1.80 3.95
C LEU A 136 20.37 -3.18 4.11
N VAL A 137 21.22 -4.18 4.30
CA VAL A 137 20.82 -5.55 4.64
C VAL A 137 20.97 -5.69 6.15
N LEU A 138 19.90 -6.05 6.84
CA LEU A 138 19.91 -6.37 8.26
C LEU A 138 20.17 -7.86 8.46
#